data_AF-A0A7Y9SHD3-F1
#
_entry.id   AF-A0A7Y9SHD3-F1
#
_cell.length_a   1.000
_cell.length_b   1.000
_cell.length_c   1.000
_cell.angle_alpha   90.00
_cell.angle_beta   90.00
_cell.angle_gamma   90.00
#
_symmetry.space_group_name_H-M   'P 1'
#
loop_
_entity.id
_entity.type
_entity.pdbx_description
1 polymer ?
#
loop_
_entity_poly.entity_id
_entity_poly.type
_entity_poly.pdbx_seq_one_letter_code
_entity_poly.pdbx_strand_id
1 'polypeptide(L)' 'MRLWLKDSERRPDPEPVKTDDRKAVLIGLALWLVALAVLLLFLPQLTASGIGWWLWTCVAGLGLGLIGLLYTHWRGNRR' A
#
# COMPACT_ATOMS: atom_id res chain seq x y z
N MET A 1 7.63 10.47 -38.87
CA MET A 1 7.97 9.86 -37.56
C MET A 1 7.87 8.35 -37.72
N ARG A 2 8.88 7.60 -37.26
CA ARG A 2 8.90 6.14 -37.39
C ARG A 2 8.11 5.55 -36.20
N LEU A 3 6.86 5.17 -36.45
CA LEU A 3 5.93 4.70 -35.41
C LEU A 3 6.18 3.26 -34.95
N TRP A 4 7.06 2.53 -35.64
CA TRP A 4 7.38 1.15 -35.32
C TRP A 4 8.90 0.96 -35.28
N LEU A 5 9.39 0.41 -34.18
CA LEU A 5 10.80 0.09 -33.95
C LEU A 5 10.90 -1.43 -33.82
N LYS A 6 11.70 -2.08 -34.69
CA LYS A 6 11.94 -3.52 -34.61
C LYS A 6 12.60 -3.85 -33.27
N ASP A 7 12.26 -4.98 -32.66
CA ASP A 7 12.89 -5.41 -31.40
C ASP A 7 14.42 -5.51 -31.51
N SER A 8 14.95 -5.83 -32.70
CA SER A 8 16.40 -5.86 -32.98
C SER A 8 17.07 -4.48 -32.92
N GLU A 9 16.30 -3.39 -33.04
CA GLU A 9 16.78 -2.01 -32.94
C GLU A 9 16.53 -1.42 -31.53
N ARG A 10 15.87 -2.18 -30.64
CA ARG A 10 15.59 -1.76 -29.26
C ARG A 10 16.88 -1.81 -28.46
N ARG A 11 17.15 -0.75 -27.69
CA ARG A 11 18.24 -0.76 -26.71
C ARG A 11 17.95 -1.83 -25.64
N PRO A 12 18.98 -2.44 -25.05
CA PRO A 12 18.77 -3.37 -23.94
C PRO A 12 17.94 -2.71 -22.84
N ASP A 13 17.06 -3.50 -22.22
CA ASP A 13 16.20 -3.01 -21.14
C ASP A 13 17.08 -2.48 -19.99
N PRO A 14 16.72 -1.34 -19.40
CA PRO A 14 17.46 -0.79 -18.27
C PRO A 14 17.37 -1.75 -17.07
N GLU A 15 18.39 -1.72 -16.22
CA GLU A 15 18.36 -2.46 -14.97
C GLU A 15 17.17 -2.00 -14.09
N PRO A 16 16.51 -2.93 -13.36
CA PRO A 16 15.44 -2.57 -12.45
C PRO A 16 15.90 -1.52 -11.43
N VAL A 17 15.17 -0.40 -11.37
CA VAL A 17 15.45 0.66 -10.39
C VAL A 17 15.29 0.10 -8.97
N LYS A 18 16.26 0.40 -8.10
CA LYS A 18 16.17 0.07 -6.68
C LYS A 18 15.11 0.96 -6.02
N THR A 19 13.96 0.39 -5.68
CA THR A 19 12.88 1.06 -4.95
C THR A 19 12.86 0.61 -3.48
N ASP A 20 12.38 1.50 -2.61
CA ASP A 20 12.12 1.21 -1.21
C ASP A 20 10.62 1.02 -0.98
N ASP A 21 10.15 -0.19 -1.27
CA ASP A 21 8.73 -0.53 -1.17
C ASP A 21 8.23 -0.48 0.28
N ARG A 22 9.13 -0.64 1.27
CA ARG A 22 8.78 -0.60 2.70
C ARG A 22 8.26 0.78 3.10
N LYS A 23 8.86 1.85 2.58
CA LYS A 23 8.40 3.23 2.84
C LYS A 23 6.96 3.46 2.38
N ALA A 24 6.61 2.99 1.20
CA ALA A 24 5.25 3.13 0.68
C ALA A 24 4.24 2.40 1.57
N VAL A 25 4.56 1.17 2.01
CA VAL A 25 3.70 0.40 2.91
C VAL A 25 3.57 1.07 4.28
N LEU A 26 4.66 1.60 4.85
CA LEU A 26 4.62 2.33 6.13
C LEU A 26 3.71 3.56 6.07
N ILE A 27 3.77 4.33 4.98
CA ILE A 27 2.89 5.50 4.79
C ILE A 27 1.43 5.06 4.75
N GLY A 28 1.11 4.02 3.97
CA GLY A 28 -0.25 3.48 3.91
C GLY A 28 -0.76 2.99 5.27
N LEU A 29 0.10 2.29 6.04
CA LEU A 29 -0.22 1.83 7.38
C LEU A 29 -0.50 3.01 8.33
N ALA A 30 0.34 4.05 8.28
CA ALA A 30 0.16 5.26 9.09
C ALA A 30 -1.16 5.96 8.75
N LEU A 31 -1.52 6.07 7.47
CA LEU A 31 -2.79 6.64 7.05
C LEU A 31 -3.99 5.83 7.58
N TRP A 32 -3.92 4.50 7.54
CA TRP A 32 -4.97 3.65 8.11
C TRP A 32 -5.06 3.75 9.64
N LEU A 33 -3.93 3.89 10.34
CA LEU A 33 -3.92 4.14 11.79
C LEU A 33 -4.60 5.47 12.13
N VAL A 34 -4.27 6.53 11.40
CA VAL A 34 -4.88 7.85 11.59
C VAL A 34 -6.38 7.79 11.30
N ALA A 35 -6.79 7.16 10.20
CA ALA A 35 -8.20 6.96 9.88
C ALA A 35 -8.93 6.19 10.99
N LEU A 36 -8.38 5.08 11.47
CA LEU A 36 -8.96 4.31 12.56
C LEU A 36 -9.12 5.15 13.83
N ALA A 37 -8.09 5.93 14.20
CA ALA A 37 -8.15 6.81 15.36
C ALA A 37 -9.29 7.83 15.22
N VAL A 38 -9.45 8.44 14.04
CA VAL A 38 -10.57 9.35 13.77
C VAL A 38 -11.91 8.64 13.92
N LEU A 39 -12.10 7.45 13.33
CA LEU A 39 -13.36 6.72 13.45
C LEU A 39 -13.68 6.31 14.89
N LEU A 40 -12.66 5.97 15.69
CA LEU A 40 -12.84 5.66 17.11
C LEU A 40 -13.28 6.87 17.92
N LEU A 41 -12.78 8.08 17.62
CA LEU A 41 -13.23 9.31 18.26
C LEU A 41 -14.71 9.63 17.98
N PHE A 42 -15.20 9.25 16.80
CA PHE A 42 -16.60 9.45 16.37
C PHE A 42 -17.45 8.18 16.45
N LEU A 43 -17.01 7.18 17.22
CA LEU A 43 -17.64 5.86 17.25
C LEU A 43 -19.16 5.91 17.56
N PRO A 44 -19.65 6.68 18.55
CA PRO A 44 -21.08 6.76 18.85
C PRO A 44 -21.92 7.32 17.67
N GLN A 45 -21.40 8.32 16.96
CA GLN A 45 -22.07 8.94 15.82
C GLN A 45 -22.10 7.99 14.62
N LEU A 46 -21.01 7.24 14.41
CA LEU A 46 -20.90 6.25 13.34
C LEU A 46 -21.88 5.08 13.53
N THR A 47 -22.01 4.58 14.76
CA THR A 47 -22.95 3.50 15.07
C THR A 47 -24.38 3.97 14.96
N ALA A 48 -24.70 5.18 15.45
CA ALA A 48 -26.02 5.79 15.30
C ALA A 48 -26.40 6.02 13.82
N SER A 49 -25.43 6.33 12.96
CA SER A 49 -25.62 6.56 11.53
C SER A 49 -25.57 5.27 10.69
N GLY A 50 -25.42 4.10 11.31
CA GLY A 50 -25.39 2.79 10.61
C GLY A 50 -24.11 2.52 9.78
N ILE A 51 -23.09 3.38 9.87
CA ILE A 51 -21.84 3.29 9.09
C ILE A 51 -20.67 2.76 9.92
N GLY A 52 -20.93 2.17 11.09
CA GLY A 52 -19.90 1.59 11.97
C GLY A 52 -19.01 0.52 11.29
N TRP A 53 -19.45 -0.04 10.15
CA TRP A 53 -18.65 -0.99 9.37
C TRP A 53 -17.33 -0.39 8.82
N TRP A 54 -17.20 0.94 8.73
CA TRP A 54 -15.97 1.61 8.27
C TRP A 54 -14.75 1.29 9.14
N LEU A 55 -14.96 0.93 10.41
CA LEU A 55 -13.90 0.46 11.30
C LEU A 55 -13.23 -0.79 10.74
N TRP A 56 -14.03 -1.73 10.22
CA TRP A 56 -13.51 -2.97 9.63
C TRP A 56 -12.68 -2.70 8.38
N THR A 57 -13.01 -1.66 7.62
CA THR A 57 -12.18 -1.21 6.48
C THR A 57 -10.80 -0.76 6.97
N CYS A 58 -10.74 0.04 8.05
CA CYS A 58 -9.46 0.47 8.61
C CYS A 58 -8.67 -0.70 9.20
N VAL A 59 -9.33 -1.62 9.91
CA VAL A 59 -8.71 -2.84 10.45
C VAL A 59 -8.16 -3.72 9.33
N ALA A 60 -8.91 -3.90 8.23
CA ALA A 60 -8.45 -4.64 7.06
C ALA A 60 -7.25 -3.94 6.41
N GLY A 61 -7.29 -2.61 6.26
CA GLY A 61 -6.18 -1.82 5.76
C GLY A 61 -4.89 -1.98 6.58
N LEU A 62 -5.01 -1.97 7.91
CA LEU A 62 -3.89 -2.26 8.82
C LEU A 62 -3.38 -3.69 8.67
N GLY A 63 -4.27 -4.68 8.63
CA GLY A 63 -3.90 -6.08 8.44
C GLY A 63 -3.15 -6.30 7.14
N LEU A 64 -3.66 -5.79 6.02
CA LEU A 64 -3.01 -5.86 4.72
C LEU A 64 -1.67 -5.11 4.69
N GLY A 65 -1.59 -3.94 5.34
CA GLY A 65 -0.35 -3.18 5.47
C GLY A 65 0.73 -3.95 6.25
N LEU A 66 0.37 -4.59 7.36
CA LEU A 66 1.30 -5.42 8.14
C LEU A 66 1.78 -6.63 7.33
N ILE A 67 0.88 -7.31 6.60
CA ILE A 67 1.25 -8.40 5.69
C ILE A 67 2.21 -7.89 4.60
N GLY A 68 1.96 -6.72 4.04
CA GLY A 68 2.84 -6.06 3.06
C GLY A 68 4.23 -5.76 3.62
N LEU A 69 4.33 -5.31 4.88
CA LEU A 69 5.62 -5.10 5.56
C LEU A 69 6.37 -6.40 5.76
N LEU A 70 5.70 -7.46 6.22
CA LEU A 70 6.33 -8.78 6.38
C LEU A 70 6.84 -9.31 5.03
N TYR A 71 6.05 -9.17 3.96
CA TYR A 71 6.44 -9.59 2.62
C TYR A 71 7.66 -8.80 2.09
N THR A 72 7.64 -7.47 2.18
CA THR A 72 8.74 -6.61 1.72
C THR A 72 9.99 -6.76 2.59
N HIS A 73 9.82 -7.06 3.89
CA HIS A 73 10.92 -7.39 4.78
C HIS A 73 11.60 -8.70 4.36
N TRP A 74 10.82 -9.76 4.21
CA TRP A 74 11.30 -11.08 3.81
C TRP A 74 11.91 -11.11 2.41
N ARG A 75 11.28 -10.44 1.44
CA ARG A 75 11.83 -10.29 0.07
C ARG A 75 13.18 -9.57 0.09
N GLY A 76 13.32 -8.54 0.92
CA GLY A 76 14.57 -7.80 1.06
C GLY A 76 15.70 -8.65 1.67
N ASN A 77 15.38 -9.63 2.52
CA ASN A 77 16.37 -10.54 3.11
C ASN A 77 16.81 -11.69 2.17
N ARG A 78 16.14 -11.85 1.02
CA ARG A 78 16.45 -12.88 0.00
C ARG A 78 17.25 -12.34 -1.19
N ARG A 79 17.48 -11.02 -1.25
CA ARG A 79 18.38 -10.38 -2.21
C ARG A 79 19.73 -10.16 -1.56
#